data_AF-A0A948BYG1-F1
#
_entry.id   AF-A0A948BYG1-F1
#
_cell.length_a   1.000
_cell.length_b   1.000
_cell.length_c   1.000
_cell.angle_alpha   90.00
_cell.angle_beta   90.00
_cell.angle_gamma   90.00
#
_symmetry.space_group_name_H-M   'P 1'
#
loop_
_entity.id
_entity.type
_entity.pdbx_description
1 polymer ?
#
loop_
_entity_poly.entity_id
_entity_poly.type
_entity_poly.pdbx_seq_one_letter_code
_entity_poly.pdbx_strand_id
1 'polypeptide(L)'
;MVVPKFLTAVEICSTQFAPIKWIVPALIPEGLTILCGKPKTGKSWAVLDLAVQVASGGKVLGKIPVELAAANEKGTTHTPFYQ
;
A
#
# COMPACT_ATOMS: atom_id res chain seq x y z
N MET A 1 -12.02 -6.79 -27.00
CA MET A 1 -12.00 -8.09 -26.31
C MET A 1 -10.56 -8.36 -25.90
N VAL A 2 -10.22 -8.23 -24.61
CA VAL A 2 -8.86 -8.52 -24.12
C VAL A 2 -8.76 -10.03 -23.91
N VAL A 3 -7.90 -10.69 -24.67
CA VAL A 3 -7.61 -12.11 -24.47
C VAL A 3 -6.65 -12.26 -23.29
N PRO A 4 -6.93 -13.18 -22.34
CA PRO A 4 -6.04 -13.42 -21.21
C PRO A 4 -4.71 -13.99 -21.71
N LYS A 5 -3.61 -13.42 -21.23
CA LYS A 5 -2.26 -13.95 -21.46
C LYS A 5 -2.04 -15.11 -20.50
N PHE A 6 -1.71 -16.28 -21.04
CA PHE A 6 -1.27 -17.43 -20.25
C PHE A 6 0.25 -17.37 -20.10
N LEU A 7 0.74 -17.46 -18.86
CA LEU A 7 2.15 -17.58 -18.56
C LEU A 7 2.43 -19.01 -18.09
N THR A 8 3.51 -19.60 -18.59
CA THR A 8 4.03 -20.89 -18.12
C THR A 8 4.73 -20.74 -16.76
N ALA A 9 4.87 -21.84 -16.02
CA ALA A 9 5.55 -21.82 -14.72
C ALA A 9 6.99 -21.28 -14.80
N VAL A 10 7.70 -21.59 -15.88
CA VAL A 10 9.07 -21.11 -16.13
C VAL A 10 9.12 -19.59 -16.34
N GLU A 11 8.13 -19.05 -17.06
CA GLU A 11 8.04 -17.60 -17.31
C GLU A 11 7.70 -16.83 -16.04
N ILE A 12 6.79 -17.35 -15.19
CA ILE A 12 6.47 -16.73 -13.89
C ILE A 12 7.71 -16.68 -12.99
N CYS A 13 8.45 -17.78 -12.87
CA CYS A 13 9.67 -17.83 -12.06
C CYS A 13 10.80 -16.92 -12.58
N SER A 14 10.82 -16.64 -13.89
CA SER A 14 11.86 -15.79 -14.51
C SER A 14 11.45 -14.32 -14.63
N THR A 15 10.20 -13.98 -14.32
CA THR A 15 9.67 -12.62 -14.46
C THR A 15 10.03 -11.79 -13.23
N GLN A 16 10.62 -10.62 -13.44
CA GLN A 16 10.79 -9.61 -12.39
C GLN A 16 9.51 -8.77 -12.30
N PHE A 17 8.87 -8.81 -11.12
CA PHE A 17 7.69 -7.99 -10.85
C PHE A 17 8.10 -6.58 -10.42
N ALA A 18 7.29 -5.60 -10.82
CA ALA A 18 7.48 -4.24 -10.35
C ALA A 18 7.38 -4.19 -8.81
N PRO A 19 8.16 -3.34 -8.13
CA PRO A 19 8.10 -3.21 -6.69
C PRO A 19 6.70 -2.76 -6.27
N ILE A 20 6.21 -3.35 -5.17
CA ILE A 20 4.91 -2.99 -4.59
C ILE A 20 4.97 -1.53 -4.16
N LYS A 21 4.01 -0.73 -4.63
CA LYS A 21 3.84 0.65 -4.14
C LYS A 21 3.04 0.61 -2.85
N TRP A 22 3.52 1.34 -1.85
CA TRP A 22 2.91 1.40 -0.52
C TRP A 22 2.31 2.79 -0.27
N ILE A 23 1.07 2.82 0.21
CA ILE A 23 0.42 4.04 0.73
C ILE A 23 0.84 4.25 2.18
N VAL A 24 0.83 3.16 2.96
CA VAL A 24 1.39 3.12 4.31
C VAL A 24 2.40 1.98 4.36
N PRO A 25 3.70 2.27 4.63
CA PRO A 25 4.74 1.25 4.65
C PRO A 25 4.35 0.03 5.48
N ALA A 26 4.44 -1.16 4.88
CA ALA A 26 4.14 -2.45 5.49
C ALA A 26 2.70 -2.64 6.02
N LEU A 27 1.77 -1.72 5.73
CA LEU A 27 0.38 -1.80 6.20
C LEU A 27 -0.64 -1.74 5.07
N ILE A 28 -0.50 -0.77 4.15
CA ILE A 28 -1.45 -0.56 3.06
C ILE A 28 -0.70 -0.50 1.73
N PRO A 29 -0.76 -1.56 0.89
CA PRO A 29 -0.27 -1.51 -0.48
C PRO A 29 -1.25 -0.75 -1.39
N GLU A 30 -0.79 -0.38 -2.58
CA GLU A 30 -1.67 0.08 -3.66
C GLU A 30 -2.76 -0.96 -3.96
N GLY A 31 -4.00 -0.50 -4.14
CA GLY A 31 -5.15 -1.36 -4.42
C GLY A 31 -6.26 -1.22 -3.37
N LEU A 32 -6.92 -2.33 -3.06
CA LEU A 32 -8.05 -2.38 -2.14
C LEU A 32 -7.64 -3.03 -0.81
N THR A 33 -7.81 -2.28 0.29
CA THR A 33 -7.66 -2.80 1.66
C THR A 33 -8.96 -2.61 2.42
N ILE A 34 -9.44 -3.67 3.09
CA ILE A 34 -10.67 -3.63 3.89
C ILE A 34 -10.31 -3.66 5.37
N LEU A 35 -10.72 -2.64 6.12
CA LEU A 35 -10.51 -2.57 7.56
C LEU A 35 -11.73 -3.12 8.32
N CYS A 36 -11.59 -4.33 8.88
CA CYS A 36 -12.64 -5.02 9.64
C CYS A 36 -12.41 -4.95 11.16
N GLY A 37 -13.49 -5.00 11.94
CA GLY A 37 -13.42 -5.08 13.41
C GLY A 37 -14.74 -4.72 14.09
N LYS A 38 -14.83 -5.01 15.39
CA LYS A 38 -16.06 -4.87 16.21
C LYS A 38 -16.64 -3.43 16.14
N PRO A 39 -17.96 -3.23 16.27
CA PRO A 39 -18.54 -1.88 16.31
C PRO A 39 -17.88 -1.01 17.39
N LYS A 40 -17.74 0.29 17.11
CA LYS A 40 -17.16 1.32 18.01
C LYS A 40 -15.68 1.13 18.41
N THR A 41 -14.93 0.22 17.78
CA THR A 41 -13.47 0.03 17.99
C THR A 41 -12.61 1.15 17.37
N GLY A 42 -13.18 2.28 16.96
CA GLY A 42 -12.40 3.40 16.41
C GLY A 42 -11.90 3.21 14.97
N LYS A 43 -12.44 2.26 14.20
CA LYS A 43 -12.04 2.03 12.80
C LYS A 43 -12.16 3.28 11.92
N SER A 44 -13.29 4.00 12.01
CA SER A 44 -13.48 5.25 11.25
C SER A 44 -12.49 6.33 11.66
N TRP A 45 -12.07 6.37 12.93
CA TRP A 45 -11.05 7.29 13.43
C TRP A 45 -9.66 6.92 12.93
N ALA A 46 -9.31 5.63 12.89
CA ALA A 46 -8.06 5.16 12.30
C ALA A 46 -7.99 5.46 10.80
N VAL A 47 -9.09 5.30 10.06
CA VAL A 47 -9.16 5.64 8.63
C VAL A 47 -9.07 7.16 8.43
N LEU A 48 -9.69 7.96 9.29
CA LEU A 48 -9.59 9.42 9.23
C LEU A 48 -8.16 9.90 9.45
N ASP A 49 -7.49 9.43 10.51
CA ASP A 49 -6.09 9.75 10.76
C ASP A 49 -5.23 9.35 9.57
N LEU A 50 -5.43 8.14 9.03
CA LEU A 50 -4.72 7.68 7.85
C LEU A 50 -4.90 8.62 6.65
N ALA A 51 -6.14 9.03 6.35
CA ALA A 51 -6.42 9.95 5.24
C ALA A 51 -5.75 11.31 5.43
N VAL A 52 -5.80 11.88 6.64
CA VAL A 52 -5.19 13.18 6.96
C VAL A 52 -3.67 13.11 6.85
N GLN A 53 -3.05 12.07 7.41
CA GLN A 53 -1.59 11.93 7.42
C GLN A 53 -1.05 11.61 6.02
N VAL A 54 -1.75 10.81 5.22
CA VAL A 54 -1.37 10.54 3.82
C VAL A 54 -1.52 11.80 2.96
N ALA A 55 -2.57 12.60 3.18
CA ALA A 55 -2.76 13.86 2.46
C ALA A 55 -1.73 14.93 2.87
N SER A 56 -1.25 14.91 4.11
CA SER A 56 -0.33 15.92 4.66
C SER A 56 1.15 15.50 4.65
N GLY A 57 1.46 14.22 4.40
CA GLY A 57 2.82 13.67 4.47
C GLY A 57 3.36 13.56 5.90
N GLY A 58 2.54 13.10 6.84
CA GLY A 58 2.84 13.06 8.27
C GLY A 58 3.16 11.67 8.83
N LYS A 59 2.58 11.34 10.00
CA LYS A 59 2.76 10.04 10.66
C LYS A 59 1.41 9.40 10.98
N VAL A 60 1.09 8.30 10.32
CA VAL A 60 -0.10 7.48 10.59
C VAL A 60 0.01 6.83 11.97
N LEU A 61 -1.07 6.91 12.75
CA LEU A 61 -1.17 6.44 14.14
C LEU A 61 -0.04 6.95 15.04
N GLY A 62 0.52 8.12 14.70
CA GLY A 62 1.65 8.75 15.40
C GLY A 62 2.99 8.02 15.29
N LYS A 63 3.06 6.90 14.56
CA LYS A 63 4.26 6.03 14.52
C LYS A 63 4.80 5.78 13.13
N ILE A 64 3.94 5.62 12.13
CA ILE A 64 4.34 5.19 10.80
C ILE A 64 4.51 6.42 9.92
N PRO A 65 5.73 6.82 9.52
CA PRO A 65 5.92 7.94 8.61
C PRO A 65 5.30 7.60 7.25
N VAL A 66 4.59 8.57 6.67
CA VAL A 66 3.99 8.46 5.34
C VAL A 66 4.39 9.66 4.50
N GLU A 67 4.60 9.40 3.22
CA GLU A 67 4.93 10.42 2.25
C GLU A 67 3.64 11.06 1.70
N LEU A 68 3.73 12.32 1.30
CA LEU A 68 2.61 13.09 0.76
C LEU A 68 2.03 12.39 -0.47
N ALA A 69 0.71 12.21 -0.51
CA ALA A 69 0.02 11.55 -1.62
C ALA A 69 0.39 12.08 -3.02
N ALA A 70 0.64 13.39 -3.16
CA ALA A 70 1.02 14.01 -4.43
C ALA A 70 2.51 13.82 -4.80
N ALA A 71 3.37 13.46 -3.84
CA ALA A 71 4.79 13.19 -4.08
C ALA A 71 5.06 11.72 -4.47
N ASN A 72 4.06 10.84 -4.33
CA ASN A 72 4.19 9.38 -4.48
C ASN A 72 4.28 8.91 -5.95
N GLU A 73 4.58 9.79 -6.90
CA GLU A 73 4.84 9.44 -8.30
C GLU A 73 6.05 8.50 -8.45
N LYS A 74 6.96 8.52 -7.47
CA LYS A 74 8.10 7.62 -7.33
C LYS A 74 7.84 6.72 -6.13
N GLY A 75 7.14 5.60 -6.35
CA GLY A 75 6.71 4.68 -5.30
C GLY A 75 7.77 4.50 -4.20
N THR A 76 7.41 4.84 -2.97
CA THR A 76 8.27 4.82 -1.79
C THR A 76 8.93 3.44 -1.67
N THR A 77 10.21 3.37 -2.04
CA THR A 77 10.92 2.13 -2.41
C THR A 77 11.59 1.46 -1.20
N HIS A 78 11.16 1.75 0.02
CA HIS A 78 11.84 1.25 1.21
C HIS A 78 10.87 0.62 2.21
N THR A 79 10.57 -0.65 1.96
CA THR A 79 10.39 -1.65 3.03
C THR A 79 11.22 -2.89 2.66
N PRO A 80 12.25 -3.26 3.45
CA PRO A 80 13.19 -4.34 3.12
C PRO A 80 12.60 -5.72 3.46
N PHE A 81 11.43 -6.05 2.91
CA PHE A 81 10.74 -7.31 3.23
C PHE A 81 10.50 -8.23 2.04
N TYR A 82 11.05 -7.91 0.88
CA TYR A 82 11.15 -8.82 -0.25
C TYR A 82 12.56 -8.69 -0.86
N GLN A 83 13.50 -9.43 -0.27
CA GLN A 83 14.69 -9.94 -0.97
C GLN A 83 14.33 -11.34 -1.46
#